data_AF-A0A953RU20-F1
#
_entry.id   AF-A0A953RU20-F1
#
_cell.length_a   1.000
_cell.length_b   1.000
_cell.length_c   1.000
_cell.angle_alpha   90.00
_cell.angle_beta   90.00
_cell.angle_gamma   90.00
#
_symmetry.space_group_name_H-M   'P 1'
#
loop_
_entity.id
_entity.type
_entity.pdbx_description
1 polymer ?
#
loop_
_entity_poly.entity_id
_entity_poly.type
_entity_poly.pdbx_seq_one_letter_code
_entity_poly.pdbx_strand_id
1 'polypeptide(L)'
;MTSTCRGTRQVVMTALALTLGVGVPGLRIAGAQVANRQTSGSPSATAGLSAGFRQVVKQALPAVVNISTTKVVRPSSTSEPLFQDPFFRDFFGEQFQPPKEWRENSLGSGVIVSPDGHILTTIT
;
A
#
# COMPACT_ATOMS: atom_id res chain seq x y z
N MET A 1 -3.96 -27.24 29.00
CA MET A 1 -4.71 -26.31 28.13
C MET A 1 -3.74 -25.69 27.14
N THR A 2 -3.52 -26.34 26.00
CA THR A 2 -2.74 -25.81 24.87
C THR A 2 -3.32 -26.42 23.59
N SER A 3 -4.34 -25.76 23.02
CA SER A 3 -4.90 -26.12 21.72
C SER A 3 -4.03 -25.56 20.61
N THR A 4 -3.39 -26.47 19.87
CA THR A 4 -2.79 -26.24 18.55
C THR A 4 -3.81 -26.70 17.52
N CYS A 5 -4.31 -25.83 16.63
CA CYS A 5 -5.14 -26.27 15.50
C CYS A 5 -4.66 -25.62 14.21
N ARG A 6 -3.80 -26.35 13.50
CA ARG A 6 -3.21 -26.06 12.19
C ARG A 6 -4.11 -26.68 11.12
N GLY A 7 -5.30 -26.11 10.91
CA GLY A 7 -6.38 -26.71 10.12
C GLY A 7 -6.58 -26.12 8.73
N THR A 8 -5.57 -26.09 7.85
CA THR A 8 -5.82 -25.70 6.44
C THR A 8 -4.82 -26.24 5.40
N ARG A 9 -3.74 -26.94 5.80
CA ARG A 9 -2.65 -27.27 4.86
C ARG A 9 -2.60 -28.73 4.38
N GLN A 10 -3.54 -29.59 4.79
CA GLN A 10 -3.43 -31.04 4.58
C GLN A 10 -4.47 -31.64 3.62
N VAL A 11 -5.34 -30.84 2.99
CA VAL A 11 -6.46 -31.36 2.17
C VAL A 11 -6.13 -31.48 0.66
N VAL A 12 -5.02 -30.92 0.18
CA VAL A 12 -4.76 -30.85 -1.29
C VAL A 12 -3.83 -31.97 -1.80
N MET A 13 -3.40 -32.89 -0.95
CA MET A 13 -2.51 -33.98 -1.33
C MET A 13 -3.11 -35.32 -0.91
N THR A 14 -3.98 -35.89 -1.75
CA THR A 14 -4.09 -37.34 -2.10
C THR A 14 -5.49 -37.68 -2.63
N ALA A 15 -5.56 -38.17 -3.88
CA ALA A 15 -6.44 -39.23 -4.41
C ALA A 15 -6.77 -38.90 -5.89
N LEU A 16 -6.04 -39.41 -6.88
CA LEU A 16 -6.00 -40.79 -7.39
C LEU A 16 -7.12 -41.09 -8.41
N ALA A 17 -6.68 -41.08 -9.68
CA ALA A 17 -6.95 -42.05 -10.74
C ALA A 17 -8.25 -42.05 -11.57
N LEU A 18 -7.98 -42.34 -12.85
CA LEU A 18 -8.81 -43.01 -13.86
C LEU A 18 -9.90 -42.20 -14.58
N THR A 19 -9.51 -41.60 -15.70
CA THR A 19 -10.36 -41.55 -16.90
C THR A 19 -9.53 -41.97 -18.11
N LEU A 20 -9.64 -43.24 -18.50
CA LEU A 20 -9.22 -43.75 -19.80
C LEU A 20 -10.14 -43.19 -20.91
N GLY A 21 -9.55 -42.96 -22.07
CA GLY A 21 -10.27 -43.03 -23.35
C GLY A 21 -10.58 -41.69 -24.01
N VAL A 22 -9.75 -41.31 -24.98
CA VAL A 22 -10.04 -41.40 -26.43
C VAL A 22 -8.99 -40.51 -27.12
N GLY A 23 -8.20 -41.13 -27.99
CA GLY A 23 -7.23 -40.43 -28.83
C GLY A 23 -7.93 -39.61 -29.91
N VAL A 24 -7.51 -38.36 -30.06
CA VAL A 24 -7.69 -37.58 -31.30
C VAL A 24 -6.32 -37.50 -31.96
N PRO A 25 -5.99 -38.37 -32.94
CA PRO A 25 -4.80 -38.21 -33.73
C PRO A 25 -5.12 -37.25 -34.86
N GLY A 26 -4.76 -35.98 -34.71
CA GLY A 26 -4.76 -35.07 -35.86
C GLY A 26 -5.20 -33.65 -35.55
N LEU A 27 -4.24 -32.83 -35.12
CA LEU A 27 -4.06 -31.50 -35.73
C LEU A 27 -2.61 -31.08 -35.49
N ARG A 28 -1.76 -31.29 -36.51
CA ARG A 28 -0.44 -30.68 -36.55
C ARG A 28 -0.64 -29.21 -36.87
N ILE A 29 -0.92 -28.40 -35.84
CA ILE A 29 -0.74 -26.96 -35.95
C ILE A 29 0.76 -26.78 -36.11
N ALA A 30 1.19 -26.54 -37.34
CA ALA A 30 2.52 -26.04 -37.63
C ALA A 30 2.68 -24.77 -36.79
N GLY A 31 3.35 -24.91 -35.66
CA GLY A 31 3.65 -23.79 -34.79
C GLY A 31 4.47 -22.82 -35.62
N ALA A 32 3.86 -21.71 -36.02
CA ALA A 32 4.59 -20.50 -36.32
C ALA A 32 5.38 -20.21 -35.04
N GLN A 33 6.66 -20.57 -35.06
CA GLN A 33 7.58 -20.20 -34.01
C GLN A 33 7.65 -18.67 -34.10
N VAL A 34 6.86 -17.99 -33.27
CA VAL A 34 7.11 -16.59 -32.96
C VAL A 34 8.47 -16.61 -32.30
N ALA A 35 9.49 -16.41 -33.12
CA ALA A 35 10.86 -16.23 -32.68
C ALA A 35 10.84 -15.00 -31.78
N ASN A 36 10.69 -15.25 -30.48
CA ASN A 36 10.95 -14.26 -29.46
C ASN A 36 12.41 -13.87 -29.67
N ARG A 37 12.63 -12.77 -30.39
CA ARG A 37 13.91 -12.10 -30.43
C ARG A 37 14.14 -11.64 -29.00
N GLN A 38 14.68 -12.55 -28.18
CA GLN A 38 15.42 -12.19 -26.99
C GLN A 38 16.52 -11.30 -27.51
N THR A 39 16.29 -10.00 -27.43
CA THR A 39 17.34 -9.01 -27.44
C THR A 39 18.24 -9.44 -26.30
N SER A 40 19.35 -10.09 -26.65
CA SER A 40 20.43 -10.40 -25.73
C SER A 40 21.03 -9.07 -25.28
N GLY A 41 20.29 -8.33 -24.45
CA GLY A 41 20.82 -7.24 -23.66
C GLY A 41 21.88 -7.87 -22.79
N SER A 42 23.14 -7.56 -23.09
CA SER A 42 24.28 -8.12 -22.35
C SER A 42 24.02 -7.94 -20.86
N PRO A 43 24.10 -9.00 -20.02
CA PRO A 43 23.81 -8.91 -18.58
C PRO A 43 24.68 -7.86 -17.86
N SER A 44 25.82 -7.49 -18.47
CA SER A 44 26.69 -6.40 -18.04
C SER A 44 26.01 -5.02 -18.01
N ALA A 45 25.12 -4.72 -18.96
CA ALA A 45 24.42 -3.43 -19.00
C ALA A 45 23.46 -3.26 -17.81
N THR A 46 22.67 -4.29 -17.49
CA THR A 46 21.77 -4.29 -16.33
C THR A 46 22.54 -4.34 -15.00
N ALA A 47 23.64 -5.09 -14.94
CA ALA A 47 24.52 -5.13 -13.77
C ALA A 47 25.14 -3.75 -13.49
N GLY A 48 25.65 -3.07 -14.51
CA GLY A 48 26.20 -1.70 -14.40
C GLY A 48 25.15 -0.68 -13.93
N LEU A 49 23.93 -0.75 -14.46
CA LEU A 49 22.81 0.08 -14.01
C LEU A 49 22.45 -0.14 -12.54
N SER A 50 22.41 -1.40 -12.09
CA SER A 50 22.12 -1.72 -10.69
C SER A 50 23.21 -1.20 -9.74
N ALA A 51 24.47 -1.27 -10.15
CA ALA A 51 25.59 -0.75 -9.37
C ALA A 51 25.54 0.79 -9.28
N GLY A 52 25.23 1.46 -10.40
CA GLY A 52 25.02 2.91 -10.44
C GLY A 52 23.87 3.37 -9.55
N PHE A 53 22.71 2.71 -9.63
CA PHE A 53 21.55 3.02 -8.80
C PHE A 53 21.85 2.85 -7.30
N ARG A 54 22.53 1.75 -6.93
CA ARG A 54 22.97 1.52 -5.54
C ARG A 54 23.87 2.64 -5.02
N GLN A 55 24.76 3.17 -5.86
CA GLN A 55 25.65 4.26 -5.47
C GLN A 55 24.88 5.56 -5.22
N VAL A 56 23.93 5.90 -6.10
CA VAL A 56 23.08 7.10 -5.94
C VAL A 56 22.21 6.98 -4.68
N VAL A 57 21.59 5.82 -4.48
CA VAL A 57 20.77 5.58 -3.29
C VAL A 57 21.60 5.69 -2.01
N LYS A 58 22.80 5.10 -1.97
CA LYS A 58 23.71 5.24 -0.81
C LYS A 58 24.02 6.70 -0.45
N GLN A 59 24.11 7.57 -1.44
CA GLN A 59 24.35 8.99 -1.23
C GLN A 59 23.08 9.75 -0.80
N ALA A 60 21.91 9.36 -1.29
CA ALA A 60 20.64 10.01 -0.99
C ALA A 60 20.00 9.55 0.33
N LEU A 61 20.25 8.31 0.77
CA LEU A 61 19.64 7.72 1.98
C LEU A 61 19.75 8.59 3.24
N PRO A 62 20.89 9.25 3.55
CA PRO A 62 21.01 10.09 4.75
C PRO A 62 20.08 11.31 4.76
N ALA A 63 19.58 11.73 3.61
CA ALA A 63 18.67 12.88 3.50
C ALA A 63 17.20 12.52 3.77
N VAL A 64 16.85 11.24 3.83
CA VAL A 64 15.46 10.77 3.99
C VAL A 64 15.18 10.50 5.47
N VAL A 65 14.10 11.08 5.99
CA VAL A 65 13.71 10.96 7.39
C VAL A 65 12.29 10.41 7.54
N ASN A 66 12.04 9.73 8.66
CA ASN A 66 10.71 9.34 9.09
C ASN A 66 10.08 10.49 9.90
N ILE A 67 8.84 10.85 9.57
CA ILE A 67 8.11 11.92 10.21
C ILE A 67 6.84 11.33 10.84
N SER A 68 6.65 11.65 12.13
CA SER A 68 5.40 11.39 12.85
C SER A 68 4.85 12.73 13.31
N THR A 69 3.63 13.07 12.87
CA THR A 69 2.94 14.30 13.26
C THR A 69 1.66 13.99 14.00
N THR A 70 1.32 14.85 14.96
CA THR A 70 0.02 14.84 15.63
C THR A 70 -0.62 16.20 15.44
N LYS A 71 -1.71 16.25 14.68
CA LYS A 71 -2.52 17.43 14.45
C LYS A 71 -3.67 17.45 15.46
N VAL A 72 -3.74 18.48 16.27
CA VAL A 72 -4.89 18.70 17.17
C VAL A 72 -5.96 19.41 16.36
N VAL A 73 -7.00 18.69 15.96
CA VAL A 73 -8.16 19.27 15.29
C VAL A 73 -9.07 19.82 16.37
N ARG A 74 -9.10 21.15 16.45
CA ARG A 74 -10.08 21.87 17.25
C ARG A 74 -11.23 22.19 16.32
N PRO A 75 -12.37 21.47 16.41
CA PRO A 75 -13.56 21.91 15.72
C PRO A 75 -13.84 23.33 16.19
N SER A 76 -14.04 24.25 15.24
CA SER A 76 -14.26 25.66 15.52
C SER A 76 -15.47 25.80 16.43
N SER A 77 -15.24 25.86 17.74
CA SER A 77 -16.25 25.89 18.80
C SER A 77 -16.89 27.28 18.96
N THR A 78 -16.79 28.10 17.92
CA THR A 78 -17.41 29.42 17.88
C THR A 78 -18.77 29.25 17.20
N SER A 79 -19.76 28.79 17.98
CA SER A 79 -21.18 29.02 17.71
C SER A 79 -21.64 28.74 16.27
N GLU A 80 -21.58 27.49 15.82
CA GLU A 80 -22.31 27.06 14.63
C GLU A 80 -23.81 27.36 14.87
N PRO A 81 -24.45 28.25 14.07
CA PRO A 81 -25.84 28.66 14.28
C PRO A 81 -26.82 27.49 14.22
N LEU A 82 -26.44 26.41 13.53
CA LEU A 82 -27.23 25.19 13.37
C LEU A 82 -27.55 24.49 14.70
N PHE A 83 -26.67 24.58 15.71
CA PHE A 83 -26.90 23.95 17.02
C PHE A 83 -27.82 24.77 17.94
N GLN A 84 -28.13 26.00 17.57
CA GLN A 84 -29.00 26.91 18.34
C GLN A 84 -30.38 27.08 17.68
N ASP A 85 -30.64 26.43 16.53
CA ASP A 85 -31.91 26.50 15.82
C ASP A 85 -32.99 25.61 16.50
N PRO A 86 -34.18 26.17 16.83
CA PRO A 86 -35.32 25.40 17.32
C PRO A 86 -35.67 24.17 16.46
N PHE A 87 -35.61 24.30 15.13
CA PHE A 87 -35.95 23.20 14.22
C PHE A 87 -34.98 22.01 14.36
N PHE A 88 -33.68 22.29 14.51
CA PHE A 88 -32.65 21.26 14.68
C PHE A 88 -32.75 20.61 16.07
N ARG A 89 -33.04 21.40 17.11
CA ARG A 89 -33.28 20.90 18.47
C ARG A 89 -34.49 19.97 18.55
N ASP A 90 -35.57 20.29 17.85
CA ASP A 90 -36.79 19.47 17.89
C ASP A 90 -36.62 18.15 17.12
N PHE A 91 -35.77 18.11 16.10
CA PHE A 91 -35.52 16.91 15.29
C PHE A 91 -34.44 15.99 15.87
N PHE A 92 -33.35 16.56 16.40
CA PHE A 92 -32.19 15.80 16.90
C PHE A 92 -32.08 15.76 18.43
N GLY A 93 -32.78 16.63 19.16
CA GLY A 93 -32.77 16.69 20.62
C GLY A 93 -31.48 17.22 21.24
N GLU A 94 -31.42 17.23 22.57
CA GLU A 94 -30.24 17.59 23.39
C GLU A 94 -29.06 16.59 23.30
N GLN A 95 -29.26 15.48 22.60
CA GLN A 95 -28.27 14.41 22.42
C GLN A 95 -27.19 14.75 21.39
N PHE A 96 -27.38 15.80 20.58
CA PHE A 96 -26.37 16.25 19.62
C PHE A 96 -25.34 17.16 20.31
N GLN A 97 -24.23 16.56 20.75
CA GLN A 97 -23.13 17.29 21.40
C GLN A 97 -22.25 17.99 20.35
N PRO A 98 -21.72 19.18 20.65
CA PRO A 98 -20.79 19.85 19.75
C PRO A 98 -19.57 18.95 19.48
N PRO A 99 -18.98 19.01 18.28
CA PRO A 99 -17.82 18.20 17.97
C PRO A 99 -16.71 18.50 19.00
N LYS A 100 -16.12 17.45 19.57
CA LYS A 100 -15.04 17.57 20.57
C LYS A 100 -13.69 17.69 19.87
N GLU A 101 -12.68 18.29 20.50
CA GLU A 101 -11.31 18.21 20.00
C GLU A 101 -10.87 16.74 19.80
N TRP A 102 -10.36 16.39 18.64
CA TRP A 102 -9.72 15.10 18.36
C TRP A 102 -8.30 15.30 17.86
N ARG A 103 -7.46 14.26 18.03
CA ARG A 103 -6.09 14.24 17.52
C ARG A 103 -6.00 13.35 16.30
N GLU A 104 -5.49 13.91 15.22
CA GLU A 104 -5.14 13.16 14.00
C GLU A 104 -3.64 12.87 14.05
N ASN A 105 -3.28 11.59 13.92
CA ASN A 105 -1.88 11.19 13.81
C ASN A 105 -1.59 10.86 12.35
N SER A 106 -0.47 11.34 11.85
CA SER A 106 -0.01 11.05 10.49
C SER A 106 1.43 10.57 10.52
N LEU A 107 1.70 9.56 9.71
CA LEU A 107 3.05 9.06 9.47
C LEU A 107 3.41 9.37 8.03
N GLY A 108 4.65 9.81 7.81
CA GLY A 108 5.13 10.18 6.50
C GLY A 108 6.65 10.08 6.40
N SER A 109 7.13 10.25 5.19
CA SER A 109 8.55 10.43 4.90
C SER A 109 8.80 11.86 4.47
N GLY A 110 9.94 12.42 4.86
CA GLY A 110 10.40 13.69 4.31
C GLY A 110 11.84 13.64 3.83
N VAL A 111 12.23 14.70 3.12
CA VAL A 111 13.58 14.87 2.58
C VAL A 111 14.18 16.18 3.10
N ILE A 112 15.40 16.10 3.61
CA ILE A 112 16.19 17.26 4.04
C ILE A 112 16.76 17.96 2.80
N VAL A 113 16.50 19.26 2.67
CA VAL A 113 16.91 20.05 1.49
C VAL A 113 17.96 21.13 1.79
N SER A 114 18.28 21.34 3.07
CA SER A 114 19.25 22.35 3.49
C SER A 114 20.04 21.88 4.71
N PRO A 115 21.31 22.29 4.85
CA PRO A 115 22.14 21.94 6.01
C PRO A 115 21.60 22.49 7.33
N ASP A 116 20.75 23.53 7.27
CA ASP A 116 20.07 24.11 8.44
C ASP A 116 18.93 23.23 8.99
N GLY A 117 18.62 22.11 8.31
CA GLY A 117 17.61 21.14 8.76
C GLY A 117 16.20 21.36 8.23
N HIS A 118 16.04 22.08 7.11
CA HIS A 118 14.73 22.24 6.45
C HIS A 118 14.29 20.93 5.77
N ILE A 119 13.04 20.52 6.02
CA ILE A 119 12.45 19.25 5.55
C ILE A 119 11.24 19.53 4.65
N LEU A 120 11.18 18.85 3.50
CA LEU A 120 9.99 18.79 2.65
C LEU A 120 9.18 17.52 2.95
N THR A 121 7.87 17.68 3.13
CA THR A 121 6.91 16.60 3.31
C THR A 121 5.61 16.91 2.58
N THR A 122 4.79 15.90 2.34
CA THR A 122 3.44 16.09 1.80
C THR A 122 2.52 16.65 2.89
N ILE A 123 1.56 17.47 2.48
CA ILE A 123 0.41 17.82 3.31
C ILE A 123 -0.72 16.82 3.01
N THR A 124 -1.32 16.24 4.03
CA THR A 124 -2.47 15.32 3.92
C THR A 124 -3.48 15.70 5.00
#